data_AF-A0A7D5R7U9-F1
#
_entry.id   AF-A0A7D5R7U9-F1
#
_cell.length_a   1.000
_cell.length_b   1.000
_cell.length_c   1.000
_cell.angle_alpha   90.00
_cell.angle_beta   90.00
_cell.angle_gamma   90.00
#
_symmetry.space_group_name_H-M   'P 1'
#
loop_
_entity.id
_entity.type
_entity.pdbx_description
1 polymer ?
#
loop_
_entity_poly.entity_id
_entity_poly.type
_entity_poly.pdbx_seq_one_letter_code
_entity_poly.pdbx_strand_id
1 'polypeptide(L)' 'MAVIEKQAYRCDRCSHEWYPRLQTEELPAICPKCKSAYWNKPRRIDLAKNEVEQARASMMLKKKRRSHDEV' A
#
# COMPACT_ATOMS: atom_id res chain seq x y z
N MET A 1 23.72 13.98 -15.89
CA MET A 1 22.28 14.32 -15.94
C MET A 1 21.69 13.91 -14.61
N ALA A 2 21.18 14.84 -13.80
CA ALA A 2 20.61 14.52 -12.50
C ALA A 2 19.15 14.07 -12.66
N VAL A 3 18.82 12.84 -12.26
CA VAL A 3 17.44 12.35 -12.22
C VAL A 3 16.84 12.81 -10.89
N ILE A 4 15.86 13.71 -10.95
CA ILE A 4 15.12 14.15 -9.76
C ILE A 4 13.92 13.24 -9.61
N GLU A 5 13.96 12.34 -8.63
CA GLU A 5 12.85 11.45 -8.30
C GLU A 5 11.80 12.23 -7.50
N LYS A 6 10.72 12.65 -8.14
CA LYS A 6 9.55 13.24 -7.45
C LYS A 6 8.64 12.13 -6.94
N GLN A 7 8.40 12.10 -5.64
CA GLN A 7 7.39 11.23 -5.03
C GLN A 7 5.98 11.72 -5.39
N ALA A 8 5.23 10.85 -6.08
CA ALA A 8 3.80 11.04 -6.32
C ALA A 8 3.00 10.46 -5.15
N TYR A 9 1.91 11.13 -4.77
CA TYR A 9 0.94 10.57 -3.83
C TYR A 9 -0.26 10.02 -4.58
N ARG A 10 -0.80 8.89 -4.09
CA ARG A 10 -2.00 8.24 -4.62
C ARG A 10 -3.06 8.13 -3.54
N CYS A 11 -4.28 8.55 -3.84
CA CYS A 11 -5.41 8.43 -2.92
C CYS A 11 -6.03 7.03 -3.01
N ASP A 12 -6.14 6.33 -1.88
CA ASP A 12 -6.78 5.01 -1.80
C ASP A 12 -8.31 5.05 -2.01
N ARG A 13 -8.92 6.23 -1.86
CA ARG A 13 -10.38 6.42 -1.96
C ARG A 13 -10.87 6.70 -3.38
N CYS A 14 -10.19 7.62 -4.07
CA CYS A 14 -10.60 8.09 -5.40
C CYS A 14 -9.58 7.79 -6.50
N SER A 15 -8.49 7.10 -6.15
CA SER A 15 -7.39 6.72 -7.05
C SER A 15 -6.75 7.90 -7.79
N HIS A 16 -6.91 9.11 -7.26
CA HIS A 16 -6.25 10.28 -7.82
C HIS A 16 -4.79 10.32 -7.42
N GLU A 17 -3.94 10.61 -8.39
CA GLU A 17 -2.51 10.79 -8.21
C GLU A 17 -2.16 12.27 -8.34
N TRP A 18 -1.34 12.78 -7.42
CA TRP A 18 -0.89 14.15 -7.45
C TRP A 18 0.56 14.27 -7.00
N TYR A 19 1.23 15.30 -7.53
CA TYR A 19 2.57 15.67 -7.14
C TYR A 19 2.50 16.87 -6.19
N PRO A 20 3.15 16.82 -5.03
CA PRO A 20 3.24 17.98 -4.15
C PRO A 20 4.02 19.11 -4.86
N ARG A 21 3.56 20.35 -4.69
CA ARG A 21 4.24 21.52 -5.27
C ARG A 21 5.48 21.92 -4.49
N LEU A 22 5.45 21.77 -3.17
CA LEU A 22 6.62 21.90 -2.31
C LEU A 22 7.18 20.52 -2.00
N GLN A 23 8.50 20.39 -2.09
CA GLN A 23 9.24 19.20 -1.65
C GLN A 23 9.38 19.28 -0.12
N THR A 24 8.29 19.00 0.58
CA THR A 24 8.22 18.95 2.04
C THR A 24 8.18 17.48 2.47
N GLU A 25 8.85 17.14 3.57
CA GLU A 25 8.84 15.79 4.15
C GLU A 25 7.47 15.44 4.78
N GLU A 26 6.64 16.44 5.05
CA GLU A 26 5.29 16.26 5.58
C GLU A 26 4.33 15.71 4.53
N LEU A 27 3.60 14.67 4.94
CA LEU A 27 2.53 14.09 4.15
C LEU A 27 1.36 15.06 4.02
N PRO A 28 0.69 15.13 2.85
CA PRO A 28 -0.51 15.95 2.71
C PRO A 28 -1.59 15.47 3.69
N ALA A 29 -2.25 16.41 4.38
CA ALA A 29 -3.32 16.05 5.32
C ALA A 29 -4.58 15.54 4.60
N ILE A 30 -4.80 15.96 3.35
CA ILE A 30 -6.07 15.77 2.65
C ILE A 30 -5.83 15.52 1.16
N CYS A 31 -6.63 14.65 0.53
CA CYS A 31 -6.62 14.49 -0.93
C CYS A 31 -7.18 15.75 -1.62
N PRO A 32 -6.50 16.31 -2.64
CA PRO A 32 -6.95 17.51 -3.35
C PRO A 32 -8.22 17.30 -4.18
N LYS A 33 -8.49 16.06 -4.63
CA LYS A 33 -9.67 15.74 -5.47
C LYS A 33 -10.92 15.48 -4.65
N CYS A 34 -10.87 14.54 -3.69
CA CYS A 34 -12.04 14.12 -2.92
C CYS A 34 -12.14 14.73 -1.53
N LYS A 35 -11.16 15.54 -1.11
CA LYS A 35 -11.08 16.17 0.22
C LYS A 35 -11.11 15.19 1.39
N SER A 36 -10.72 13.93 1.14
CA SER A 36 -10.64 12.94 2.21
C SER A 36 -9.34 13.07 2.98
N ALA A 37 -9.43 13.18 4.31
CA ALA A 37 -8.29 13.10 5.22
C ALA A 37 -7.70 11.67 5.34
N TYR A 38 -8.46 10.67 4.89
CA TYR A 38 -8.08 9.25 4.94
C TYR A 38 -7.56 8.76 3.59
N TRP A 39 -6.88 9.63 2.84
CA TRP A 39 -6.40 9.31 1.50
C TRP A 39 -5.28 8.26 1.50
N ASN A 40 -4.49 8.18 2.57
CA ASN A 40 -3.40 7.22 2.74
C ASN A 40 -3.74 6.04 3.67
N LYS A 41 -4.99 5.95 4.14
CA LYS A 41 -5.41 4.89 5.06
C LYS A 41 -6.26 3.87 4.31
N PRO A 42 -5.83 2.60 4.24
CA PRO A 42 -6.66 1.54 3.66
C PRO A 42 -7.95 1.41 4.47
N ARG A 43 -9.04 0.99 3.83
CA ARG A 43 -10.29 0.74 4.57
C ARG A 43 -10.12 -0.50 5.44
N ARG A 44 -10.88 -0.57 6.55
CA ARG A 44 -10.88 -1.76 7.43
C ARG A 44 -11.17 -3.07 6.67
N ILE A 45 -12.03 -3.02 5.66
CA ILE A 45 -12.33 -4.18 4.81
C ILE A 45 -11.11 -4.68 4.03
N ASP A 46 -10.20 -3.77 3.65
CA ASP A 46 -9.03 -4.09 2.84
C ASP A 46 -7.92 -4.68 3.73
N LEU A 47 -7.84 -4.24 5.00
CA LEU A 47 -6.96 -4.83 6.02
C LEU A 47 -7.31 -6.30 6.30
N ALA A 48 -8.58 -6.59 6.56
CA ALA A 48 -9.04 -7.95 6.87
C ALA A 48 -8.79 -8.94 5.72
N LYS A 49 -8.94 -8.48 4.46
CA LYS A 49 -8.62 -9.31 3.28
C LYS A 49 -7.14 -9.69 3.23
N ASN A 50 -6.26 -8.73 3.52
CA ASN A 50 -4.82 -8.94 3.50
C ASN A 50 -4.37 -9.96 4.56
N GLU A 51 -4.90 -9.87 5.78
CA GLU A 51 -4.59 -10.85 6.85
C GLU A 51 -5.00 -12.28 6.47
N VAL A 52 -6.18 -12.45 5.88
CA VAL A 52 -6.67 -13.76 5.41
C VAL A 52 -5.80 -14.31 4.28
N GLU A 53 -5.41 -13.46 3.32
CA GLU A 53 -4.50 -13.85 2.24
C GLU A 53 -3.12 -14.25 2.77
N GLN A 54 -2.54 -13.46 3.68
CA GLN A 54 -1.26 -13.78 4.33
C GLN A 54 -1.32 -15.10 5.09
N ALA A 55 -2.42 -15.36 5.82
CA ALA A 55 -2.63 -16.63 6.51
C ALA A 55 -2.66 -17.81 5.52
N ARG A 56 -3.42 -17.70 4.42
CA ARG A 56 -3.47 -18.72 3.35
C ARG A 56 -2.10 -18.97 2.72
N ALA A 57 -1.39 -17.90 2.36
CA ALA A 57 -0.04 -17.99 1.78
C ALA A 57 0.94 -18.68 2.75
N SER A 58 0.88 -18.34 4.04
CA SER A 58 1.73 -18.95 5.07
C SER A 58 1.46 -20.46 5.22
N MET A 59 0.20 -20.89 5.11
CA MET A 59 -0.15 -22.32 5.14
C MET A 59 0.37 -23.07 3.92
N MET A 60 0.31 -22.46 2.73
CA MET A 60 0.86 -23.06 1.51
C MET A 60 2.39 -23.21 1.56
N LEU A 61 3.10 -22.20 2.08
CA LEU A 61 4.56 -22.28 2.28
C LEU A 61 4.96 -23.38 3.27
N LYS A 62 4.24 -23.53 4.39
CA LYS A 62 4.46 -24.62 5.36
C LYS A 62 4.27 -25.99 4.72
N LYS A 63 3.25 -26.14 3.88
CA LYS A 63 2.97 -27.39 3.15
C LYS A 63 4.08 -27.74 2.16
N LYS A 64 4.63 -26.74 1.45
CA LYS A 64 5.71 -26.94 0.47
C LYS A 64 7.08 -27.21 1.08
N ARG A 65 7.40 -26.62 2.24
CA ARG A 65 8.64 -26.93 3.00
C ARG A 65 8.61 -28.37 3.53
N ARG A 66 7.46 -28.82 4.06
CA ARG A 66 7.31 -30.17 4.61
C ARG A 66 7.51 -31.28 3.55
N SER A 67 7.13 -31.04 2.30
CA SER A 67 7.35 -31.99 1.21
C SER A 67 8.80 -32.04 0.67
N HIS A 68 9.66 -31.08 1.01
CA HIS A 68 11.05 -31.04 0.57
C HIS A 68 12.02 -31.65 1.59
N ASP A 69 11.65 -31.70 2.87
CA ASP A 69 12.45 -32.30 3.96
C ASP A 69 12.31 -33.85 4.03
N GLU A 70 11.44 -34.43 3.21
CA GLU A 70 11.10 -35.86 3.17
C GLU A 70 11.79 -36.63 2.02
N VAL A 71 12.84 -36.05 1.41
CA VAL A 71 13.65 -36.64 0.32
C VAL A 71 15.14 -36.61 0.66
#